data_AF-A0A2V9YCJ3-F1
#
_entry.id   AF-A0A2V9YCJ3-F1
#
_cell.length_a   1.000
_cell.length_b   1.000
_cell.length_c   1.000
_cell.angle_alpha   90.00
_cell.angle_beta   90.00
_cell.angle_gamma   90.00
#
_symmetry.space_group_name_H-M   'P 1'
#
loop_
_entity.id
_entity.type
_entity.pdbx_description
1 polymer ?
#
loop_
_entity_poly.entity_id
_entity_poly.type
_entity_poly.pdbx_seq_one_letter_code
_entity_poly.pdbx_strand_id
1 'polypeptide(L)' 'MENLIFYLIVQLNLIFGVAGLMWPDKLMPVFGLLMFPWPASHRAIRTHGFVAIVGYLFVLGKILVTVR' A
#
# COMPACT_ATOMS: atom_id res chain seq x y z
N MET A 1 10.01 -14.48 13.53
CA MET A 1 9.78 -13.02 13.58
C MET A 1 9.87 -12.35 12.21
N GLU A 2 10.66 -12.87 11.25
CA GLU A 2 10.84 -12.27 9.91
C GLU A 2 9.53 -12.08 9.13
N ASN A 3 8.62 -13.06 9.14
CA ASN A 3 7.34 -12.95 8.42
C ASN A 3 6.38 -11.92 9.03
N LEU A 4 6.50 -11.65 10.33
CA LEU A 4 5.59 -10.75 11.04
C LEU A 4 5.85 -9.30 10.64
N ILE A 5 7.12 -8.92 10.48
CA ILE A 5 7.53 -7.62 9.95
C ILE A 5 7.03 -7.45 8.51
N PHE A 6 7.18 -8.49 7.68
CA PHE A 6 6.67 -8.46 6.30
C PHE A 6 5.15 -8.24 6.24
N TYR A 7 4.37 -8.96 7.05
CA TYR A 7 2.92 -8.78 7.09
C TYR A 7 2.50 -7.39 7.60
N LEU A 8 3.21 -6.85 8.59
CA LEU A 8 2.99 -5.48 9.07
C LEU A 8 3.26 -4.44 7.98
N ILE A 9 4.35 -4.60 7.23
CA ILE A 9 4.68 -3.72 6.09
C ILE A 9 3.58 -3.79 5.02
N VAL A 10 3.15 -5.00 4.67
CA VAL A 10 2.07 -5.20 3.67
C VAL A 10 0.76 -4.57 4.14
N GLN A 11 0.39 -4.73 5.42
CA GLN A 11 -0.81 -4.10 5.98
C GLN A 11 -0.71 -2.57 6.00
N LEU A 12 0.42 -2.02 6.43
CA LEU A 12 0.63 -0.57 6.40
C LEU A 12 0.53 -0.04 4.98
N ASN A 13 1.15 -0.72 4.00
CA ASN A 13 1.10 -0.33 2.60
C ASN A 13 -0.35 -0.35 2.08
N LEU A 14 -1.15 -1.35 2.46
CA LEU A 14 -2.58 -1.42 2.14
C LEU A 14 -3.37 -0.27 2.78
N ILE A 15 -3.15 0.03 4.06
CA ILE A 15 -3.82 1.13 4.76
C ILE A 15 -3.53 2.46 4.07
N PHE A 16 -2.26 2.73 3.77
CA PHE A 16 -1.89 3.94 3.03
C PHE A 16 -2.51 3.94 1.63
N GLY A 17 -2.47 2.82 0.91
CA GLY A 17 -3.06 2.68 -0.41
C GLY A 17 -4.57 2.98 -0.46
N VAL A 18 -5.34 2.40 0.45
CA VAL A 18 -6.79 2.65 0.57
C VAL A 18 -7.06 4.09 1.02
N ALA A 19 -6.31 4.58 2.01
CA ALA A 19 -6.45 5.95 2.49
C ALA A 19 -6.15 6.97 1.37
N GLY A 20 -5.13 6.73 0.54
CA GLY A 20 -4.78 7.55 -0.62
C GLY A 20 -5.84 7.54 -1.72
N LEU A 21 -6.61 6.46 -1.86
CA LEU A 21 -7.77 6.41 -2.76
C LEU A 21 -8.96 7.22 -2.23
N MET A 22 -9.21 7.18 -0.92
CA MET A 22 -10.33 7.85 -0.27
C MET A 22 -10.10 9.36 -0.05
N TRP A 23 -8.90 9.74 0.39
CA TRP A 23 -8.53 11.14 0.71
C TRP A 23 -7.18 11.54 0.09
N PRO A 24 -7.07 11.55 -1.25
CA PRO A 24 -5.82 11.87 -1.94
C PRO A 24 -5.29 13.26 -1.56
N ASP A 25 -6.17 14.28 -1.47
CA ASP A 25 -5.78 15.66 -1.18
C ASP A 25 -5.12 15.83 0.20
N LYS A 26 -5.66 15.14 1.22
CA LYS A 26 -5.16 15.24 2.61
C LYS A 26 -3.86 14.49 2.80
N LEU A 27 -3.66 13.41 2.04
CA LEU A 27 -2.52 12.51 2.23
C LEU A 27 -1.38 12.82 1.26
N MET A 28 -1.60 13.60 0.20
CA MET A 28 -0.57 14.04 -0.74
C MET A 28 0.74 14.54 -0.07
N PRO A 29 0.73 15.41 0.96
CA PRO A 29 1.96 15.80 1.65
C PRO A 29 2.61 14.65 2.42
N VAL A 30 1.82 13.75 3.01
CA VAL A 30 2.30 12.55 3.73
C VAL A 30 2.98 11.59 2.75
N PHE A 31 2.34 11.33 1.61
CA PHE A 31 2.89 10.50 0.53
C PHE A 31 4.18 11.10 -0.04
N GLY A 32 4.22 12.42 -0.25
CA GLY A 32 5.41 13.11 -0.75
C GLY A 32 6.58 13.15 0.24
N LEU A 33 6.33 13.00 1.54
CA LEU A 33 7.37 12.95 2.56
C LEU A 33 7.86 11.53 2.85
N LEU A 34 6.93 10.57 2.91
CA LEU A 34 7.20 9.21 3.40
C LEU A 34 7.32 8.15 2.31
N MET A 35 6.63 8.31 1.18
CA MET A 35 6.48 7.23 0.18
C MET A 35 7.09 7.55 -1.18
N PHE A 36 7.09 8.80 -1.62
CA PHE A 36 7.65 9.20 -2.90
C PHE A 36 8.83 10.14 -2.71
N PRO A 37 9.98 9.90 -3.37
CA PRO A 37 11.09 10.85 -3.38
C PRO A 37 10.84 12.05 -4.32
N TRP A 38 9.68 12.12 -4.97
CA TRP A 38 9.27 13.18 -5.89
C TRP A 38 7.90 13.75 -5.48
N PRO A 39 7.51 14.94 -5.99
CA PRO A 39 6.23 15.55 -5.68
C PRO A 39 5.07 14.59 -5.95
N ALA A 40 4.36 14.19 -4.90
CA ALA A 40 3.24 13.27 -5.02
C ALA A 40 2.16 13.91 -5.89
N SER A 41 1.73 13.24 -6.95
CA SER A 41 0.59 13.66 -7.77
C SER A 41 -0.64 12.81 -7.43
N HIS A 42 -1.84 13.35 -7.60
CA HIS A 42 -3.08 12.58 -7.41
C HIS A 42 -3.11 11.27 -8.20
N ARG A 43 -2.56 11.28 -9.41
CA ARG A 43 -2.45 10.07 -10.24
C ARG A 43 -1.51 9.06 -9.59
N ALA A 44 -0.34 9.48 -9.12
CA ALA A 44 0.61 8.58 -8.46
C ALA A 44 0.03 7.96 -7.17
N ILE A 45 -0.68 8.75 -6.36
CA ILE A 45 -1.32 8.27 -5.13
C ILE A 45 -2.41 7.24 -5.45
N ARG A 46 -3.26 7.51 -6.45
CA ARG A 46 -4.29 6.56 -6.88
C ARG A 46 -3.70 5.28 -7.44
N THR A 47 -2.68 5.37 -8.30
CA THR A 47 -1.99 4.20 -8.84
C THR A 47 -1.35 3.39 -7.73
N HIS A 48 -0.71 4.03 -6.75
CA HIS A 48 -0.17 3.35 -5.58
C HIS A 48 -1.26 2.62 -4.80
N GLY A 49 -2.42 3.23 -4.60
CA GLY A 49 -3.56 2.58 -3.95
C GLY A 49 -4.00 1.29 -4.65
N PHE A 50 -4.11 1.32 -5.99
CA PHE A 50 -4.44 0.11 -6.75
C PHE A 50 -3.35 -0.96 -6.64
N VAL A 51 -2.08 -0.57 -6.76
CA VAL A 51 -0.94 -1.50 -6.63
C VAL A 51 -0.89 -2.13 -5.24
N ALA A 52 -1.15 -1.36 -4.19
CA ALA A 52 -1.20 -1.86 -2.81
C ALA A 52 -2.30 -2.92 -2.62
N ILE A 53 -3.49 -2.68 -3.18
CA ILE A 53 -4.61 -3.64 -3.14
C ILE A 53 -4.24 -4.92 -3.91
N VAL A 54 -3.72 -4.80 -5.13
CA VAL A 54 -3.32 -5.95 -5.96
C VAL A 54 -2.21 -6.74 -5.27
N GLY A 55 -1.19 -6.06 -4.72
CA GLY A 55 -0.10 -6.69 -3.98
C GLY A 55 -0.61 -7.44 -2.74
N TYR A 56 -1.55 -6.86 -2.00
CA TYR A 56 -2.19 -7.53 -0.86
C TYR A 56 -2.94 -8.79 -1.28
N LEU A 57 -3.77 -8.71 -2.33
CA LEU A 57 -4.50 -9.87 -2.85
C LEU A 57 -3.56 -10.98 -3.32
N PHE A 58 -2.42 -10.62 -3.93
CA PHE A 58 -1.40 -11.58 -4.34
C PHE A 58 -0.78 -12.29 -3.14
N VAL A 59 -0.37 -11.55 -2.11
CA VAL A 59 0.17 -12.13 -0.86
C VAL A 59 -0.87 -13.03 -0.19
N LEU A 60 -2.13 -12.60 -0.12
CA LEU A 60 -3.23 -13.38 0.45
C LEU A 60 -3.46 -14.68 -0.34
N GLY A 61 -3.50 -14.61 -1.67
CA GLY A 61 -3.61 -15.79 -2.52
C GLY A 61 -2.45 -16.76 -2.33
N LYS A 62 -1.23 -16.25 -2.25
CA LYS A 62 -0.02 -17.06 -1.99
C LYS A 62 -0.09 -17.75 -0.64
N ILE A 63 -0.57 -17.07 0.41
CA ILE A 63 -0.79 -17.68 1.73
C ILE A 63 -1.85 -18.78 1.64
N LEU A 64 -3.00 -18.52 1.01
CA LEU A 64 -4.07 -19.51 0.87
C LEU A 64 -3.61 -20.77 0.12
N VAL A 65 -2.80 -20.62 -0.93
CA VAL A 65 -2.23 -21.76 -1.67
C VAL A 65 -1.19 -22.51 -0.84
N THR A 66 -0.39 -21.81 -0.03
CA THR A 66 0.68 -22.41 0.77
C THR A 66 0.17 -23.10 2.04
N VAL A 67 -0.96 -22.63 2.59
CA VAL A 67 -1.58 -23.17 3.82
C VAL A 67 -2.45 -24.40 3.54
N ARG A 68 -2.81 -24.64 2.27
CA ARG A 68 -3.54 -25.84 1.83
C ARG A 68 -2.61 -27.04 1.70
#